data_AF-A0A235BR58-F1
#
_entry.id   AF-A0A235BR58-F1
#
_cell.length_a   1.000
_cell.length_b   1.000
_cell.length_c   1.000
_cell.angle_alpha   90.00
_cell.angle_beta   90.00
_cell.angle_gamma   90.00
#
_symmetry.space_group_name_H-M   'P 1'
#
loop_
_entity.id
_entity.type
_entity.pdbx_description
1 polymer ?
#
loop_
_entity_poly.entity_id
_entity_poly.type
_entity_poly.pdbx_seq_one_letter_code
_entity_poly.pdbx_strand_id
1 'polypeptide(L)'
;MTKATRESVLTLLYIIFGLGGALLAGYVILGSKLFQTTNRQLFGFLVIGFSGSLVYAAIRLKGFGYGLLMIILMFFGQLALNPPLCGSSAINAAIWALPVGLAFTASAYLFKSLNRIPFGKFLIMAFFIGLGYSIAVVFFKLRFHSPLEPHEILSFGLAGLKVGGFIGIGMEIVDLIGTRMHSKGPEFVVNSVAAPWGKG
;
A
#
# COMPACT_ATOMS: atom_id res chain seq x y z
N MET A 1 -1.27 -26.69 2.65
CA MET A 1 -1.53 -25.55 1.74
C MET A 1 -0.27 -25.32 0.90
N THR A 2 -0.36 -25.25 -0.43
CA THR A 2 0.84 -25.03 -1.27
C THR A 2 1.33 -23.58 -1.14
N LYS A 3 2.62 -23.34 -1.42
CA LYS A 3 3.22 -21.99 -1.39
C LYS A 3 2.43 -21.00 -2.26
N ALA A 4 2.02 -21.44 -3.46
CA ALA A 4 1.23 -20.65 -4.38
C ALA A 4 -0.15 -20.28 -3.81
N THR A 5 -0.88 -21.23 -3.21
CA THR A 5 -2.19 -20.94 -2.60
C THR A 5 -2.06 -19.93 -1.45
N ARG A 6 -0.99 -20.02 -0.66
CA ARG A 6 -0.72 -19.07 0.44
C ARG A 6 -0.44 -17.66 -0.06
N GLU A 7 0.42 -17.53 -1.08
CA GLU A 7 0.73 -16.23 -1.69
C GLU A 7 -0.50 -15.56 -2.30
N SER A 8 -1.37 -16.33 -2.94
CA SER A 8 -2.65 -15.82 -3.46
C SER A 8 -3.57 -15.33 -2.35
N VAL A 9 -3.72 -16.10 -1.26
CA VAL A 9 -4.55 -15.68 -0.12
C VAL A 9 -4.00 -14.42 0.55
N LEU A 10 -2.69 -14.32 0.76
CA LEU A 10 -2.08 -13.11 1.31
C LEU A 10 -2.27 -11.91 0.38
N THR A 11 -2.13 -12.09 -0.94
CA THR A 11 -2.37 -11.02 -1.91
C THR A 11 -3.81 -10.53 -1.84
N LEU A 12 -4.79 -11.43 -1.77
CA LEU A 12 -6.20 -11.08 -1.62
C LEU A 12 -6.45 -10.33 -0.32
N LEU A 13 -5.86 -10.78 0.79
CA LEU A 13 -5.97 -10.08 2.07
C LEU A 13 -5.39 -8.66 2.01
N TYR A 14 -4.20 -8.48 1.42
CA TYR A 14 -3.63 -7.15 1.23
C TYR A 14 -4.55 -6.23 0.42
N ILE A 15 -5.14 -6.75 -0.66
CA ILE A 15 -6.08 -5.97 -1.49
C ILE A 15 -7.32 -5.58 -0.69
N ILE A 16 -7.94 -6.51 0.03
CA ILE A 16 -9.16 -6.24 0.82
C ILE A 16 -8.87 -5.20 1.89
N PHE A 17 -7.78 -5.38 2.64
CA PHE A 17 -7.42 -4.48 3.73
C PHE A 17 -6.98 -3.10 3.23
N GLY A 18 -6.25 -3.00 2.12
CA GLY A 18 -5.87 -1.70 1.60
C GLY A 18 -6.99 -0.98 0.85
N LEU A 19 -7.93 -1.69 0.22
CA LEU A 19 -9.19 -1.09 -0.25
C LEU A 19 -10.02 -0.56 0.92
N GLY A 20 -10.21 -1.37 1.96
CA GLY A 20 -10.91 -0.96 3.18
C GLY A 20 -10.25 0.24 3.85
N GLY A 21 -8.92 0.23 3.96
CA GLY A 21 -8.13 1.33 4.51
C GLY A 21 -8.26 2.62 3.68
N ALA A 22 -8.22 2.53 2.36
CA ALA A 22 -8.40 3.69 1.49
C ALA A 22 -9.82 4.27 1.56
N LEU A 23 -10.84 3.42 1.64
CA LEU A 23 -12.23 3.85 1.82
C LEU A 23 -12.45 4.51 3.19
N LEU A 24 -11.89 3.94 4.26
CA LEU A 24 -11.93 4.54 5.60
C LEU A 24 -11.22 5.89 5.61
N ALA A 25 -10.05 5.99 4.99
CA ALA A 25 -9.34 7.26 4.84
C ALA A 25 -10.19 8.30 4.10
N GLY A 26 -10.79 7.90 2.98
CA GLY A 26 -11.70 8.76 2.22
C GLY A 26 -12.91 9.20 3.06
N TYR A 27 -13.50 8.29 3.83
CA TYR A 27 -14.62 8.60 4.72
C TYR A 27 -14.20 9.57 5.83
N VAL A 28 -12.98 9.46 6.37
CA VAL A 28 -12.45 10.39 7.38
C VAL A 28 -12.08 11.76 6.79
N ILE A 29 -11.70 11.82 5.51
CA ILE A 29 -11.32 13.06 4.83
C ILE A 29 -12.57 13.82 4.34
N LEU A 30 -13.52 13.11 3.73
CA LEU A 30 -14.68 13.70 3.05
C LEU A 30 -16.00 13.51 3.82
N GLY A 31 -16.03 12.66 4.85
CA GLY A 31 -17.24 12.35 5.63
C GLY A 31 -18.30 11.60 4.83
N SER A 32 -19.57 11.86 5.15
CA SER A 32 -20.73 11.36 4.41
C SER A 32 -20.74 11.82 2.94
N LYS A 33 -19.99 12.88 2.62
CA LYS A 33 -19.85 13.36 1.24
C LYS A 33 -19.05 12.39 0.37
N LEU A 34 -18.30 11.42 0.89
CA LEU A 34 -17.59 10.46 0.05
C LEU A 34 -18.53 9.68 -0.88
N PHE A 35 -19.72 9.30 -0.39
CA PHE A 35 -20.71 8.55 -1.16
C PHE A 35 -21.70 9.44 -1.90
N GLN A 36 -21.69 10.74 -1.64
CA GLN A 36 -22.59 11.73 -2.26
C GLN A 36 -21.87 12.61 -3.29
N THR A 37 -20.56 12.79 -3.15
CA THR A 37 -19.72 13.57 -4.07
C THR A 37 -19.42 12.74 -5.30
N THR A 38 -19.27 13.41 -6.44
CA THR A 38 -18.96 12.87 -7.77
C THR A 38 -18.15 11.58 -7.72
N ASN A 39 -18.67 10.52 -8.35
CA ASN A 39 -18.08 9.17 -8.46
C ASN A 39 -16.54 9.15 -8.61
N ARG A 40 -15.97 10.15 -9.28
CA ARG A 40 -14.53 10.35 -9.49
C ARG A 40 -13.70 10.35 -8.20
N GLN A 41 -14.16 10.95 -7.10
CA GLN A 41 -13.37 10.99 -5.85
C GLN A 41 -13.31 9.62 -5.18
N LEU A 42 -14.45 8.93 -5.10
CA LEU A 42 -14.53 7.56 -4.58
C LEU A 42 -13.66 6.60 -5.42
N PHE A 43 -13.75 6.68 -6.74
CA PHE A 43 -12.88 5.91 -7.63
C PHE A 43 -11.40 6.26 -7.46
N GLY A 44 -11.07 7.52 -7.16
CA GLY A 44 -9.73 7.95 -6.77
C GLY A 44 -9.20 7.15 -5.58
N PHE A 45 -9.91 7.14 -4.45
CA PHE A 45 -9.50 6.37 -3.28
C PHE A 45 -9.42 4.86 -3.56
N LEU A 46 -10.35 4.30 -4.34
CA LEU A 46 -10.31 2.89 -4.72
C LEU A 46 -9.08 2.55 -5.56
N VAL A 47 -8.75 3.36 -6.57
CA VAL A 47 -7.55 3.16 -7.40
C VAL A 47 -6.30 3.17 -6.53
N ILE A 48 -6.21 4.10 -5.59
CA ILE A 48 -5.04 4.26 -4.71
C ILE A 48 -4.92 3.12 -3.71
N GLY A 49 -6.03 2.73 -3.08
CA GLY A 49 -6.07 1.58 -2.19
C GLY A 49 -5.70 0.29 -2.91
N PHE A 50 -6.29 0.06 -4.09
CA PHE A 50 -6.01 -1.12 -4.90
C PHE A 50 -4.55 -1.16 -5.38
N SER A 51 -4.08 -0.08 -6.03
CA SER A 51 -2.74 -0.03 -6.59
C SER A 51 -1.67 -0.03 -5.50
N GLY A 52 -1.88 0.71 -4.41
CA GLY A 52 -0.97 0.72 -3.27
C GLY A 52 -0.83 -0.65 -2.60
N SER A 53 -1.95 -1.38 -2.49
CA SER A 53 -1.96 -2.75 -1.98
C SER A 53 -1.22 -3.72 -2.90
N LEU A 54 -1.40 -3.56 -4.21
CA LEU A 54 -0.70 -4.37 -5.19
C LEU A 54 0.80 -4.11 -5.21
N VAL A 55 1.22 -2.84 -5.13
CA VAL A 55 2.64 -2.46 -4.99
C VAL A 55 3.22 -3.12 -3.73
N TYR A 56 2.53 -3.01 -2.60
CA TYR A 56 2.97 -3.60 -1.33
C TYR A 56 3.09 -5.13 -1.43
N ALA A 57 2.02 -5.80 -1.88
CA ALA A 57 1.98 -7.25 -2.04
C ALA A 57 3.04 -7.76 -3.02
N ALA A 58 3.24 -7.05 -4.14
CA ALA A 58 4.25 -7.38 -5.14
C ALA A 58 5.66 -7.33 -4.56
N ILE A 59 6.02 -6.25 -3.86
CA ILE A 59 7.35 -6.12 -3.26
C ILE A 59 7.57 -7.16 -2.15
N ARG A 60 6.52 -7.43 -1.36
CA ARG A 60 6.61 -8.35 -0.23
C ARG A 60 6.76 -9.80 -0.69
N LEU A 61 5.99 -10.21 -1.69
CA LEU A 61 5.86 -11.62 -2.10
C LEU A 61 6.75 -11.97 -3.30
N LYS A 62 6.90 -11.07 -4.28
CA LYS A 62 7.51 -11.38 -5.59
C LYS A 62 8.77 -10.57 -5.90
N GLY A 63 8.98 -9.44 -5.21
CA GLY A 63 10.17 -8.59 -5.34
C GLY A 63 9.97 -7.33 -6.18
N PHE A 64 11.07 -6.60 -6.41
CA PHE A 64 11.04 -5.23 -6.94
C PHE A 64 10.41 -5.09 -8.32
N GLY A 65 10.76 -5.99 -9.25
CA GLY A 65 10.32 -5.89 -10.65
C GLY A 65 8.80 -5.92 -10.77
N TYR A 66 8.12 -6.73 -9.96
CA TYR A 66 6.66 -6.74 -9.91
C TYR A 66 6.10 -5.46 -9.27
N GLY A 67 6.78 -4.89 -8.27
CA GLY A 67 6.41 -3.60 -7.69
C GLY A 67 6.40 -2.47 -8.72
N LEU A 68 7.43 -2.40 -9.57
CA LEU A 68 7.50 -1.43 -10.68
C LEU A 68 6.32 -1.57 -11.65
N LEU A 69 5.96 -2.80 -12.03
CA LEU A 69 4.78 -3.04 -12.87
C LEU A 69 3.49 -2.54 -12.21
N MET A 70 3.38 -2.65 -10.88
CA MET A 70 2.21 -2.13 -10.15
C MET A 70 2.19 -0.60 -10.06
N ILE A 71 3.36 0.07 -10.06
CA ILE A 71 3.43 1.54 -10.20
C ILE A 71 2.97 1.96 -11.59
N ILE A 72 3.35 1.21 -12.64
CA ILE A 72 2.86 1.46 -14.01
C ILE A 72 1.34 1.27 -14.06
N LEU A 73 0.80 0.25 -13.39
CA LEU A 73 -0.65 0.05 -13.29
C LEU A 73 -1.34 1.22 -12.57
N MET A 74 -0.73 1.75 -11.50
CA MET A 74 -1.20 2.94 -10.78
C MET A 74 -1.27 4.17 -11.70
N PHE A 75 -0.26 4.36 -12.56
CA PHE A 75 -0.26 5.39 -13.58
C PHE A 75 -1.45 5.25 -14.53
N PHE A 76 -1.72 4.05 -15.05
CA PHE A 76 -2.88 3.81 -15.92
C PHE A 76 -4.21 4.02 -15.20
N GLY A 77 -4.31 3.62 -13.93
CA GLY A 77 -5.48 3.88 -13.10
C GLY A 77 -5.74 5.37 -12.96
N GLN A 78 -4.70 6.18 -12.72
CA GLN A 78 -4.82 7.64 -12.66
C GLN A 78 -5.17 8.26 -14.00
N LEU A 79 -4.60 7.74 -15.10
CA LEU A 79 -4.90 8.21 -16.43
C LEU A 79 -6.38 7.97 -16.79
N ALA A 80 -6.92 6.80 -16.44
CA ALA A 80 -8.33 6.48 -16.64
C ALA A 80 -9.28 7.39 -15.82
N LEU A 81 -8.86 7.86 -14.64
CA LEU A 81 -9.62 8.80 -13.82
C LEU A 81 -9.56 10.26 -14.30
N ASN A 82 -8.70 10.57 -15.27
CA ASN A 82 -8.46 11.91 -15.77
C ASN A 82 -8.71 12.02 -17.29
N PRO A 83 -9.96 11.84 -17.77
CA PRO A 83 -10.31 12.12 -19.15
C PRO A 83 -10.19 13.62 -19.46
N PRO A 84 -9.86 14.02 -20.71
CA PRO A 84 -9.56 13.19 -21.88
C PRO A 84 -8.14 12.57 -21.88
N LEU A 85 -7.95 11.47 -22.60
CA LEU A 85 -6.65 10.81 -22.78
C LEU A 85 -5.76 11.63 -23.73
N CYS A 86 -5.07 12.63 -23.17
CA CYS A 86 -4.12 13.45 -23.90
C CYS A 86 -2.77 13.53 -23.16
N GLY A 87 -1.74 14.06 -23.83
CA GLY A 87 -0.40 14.19 -23.24
C GLY A 87 -0.40 14.95 -21.91
N SER A 88 -1.26 15.95 -21.75
CA SER A 88 -1.38 16.69 -20.49
C SER A 88 -1.87 15.82 -19.33
N SER A 89 -2.90 15.00 -19.58
CA SER A 89 -3.45 14.04 -18.60
C SER A 89 -2.46 12.93 -18.27
N ALA A 90 -1.69 12.45 -19.26
CA ALA A 90 -0.61 11.50 -19.03
C ALA A 90 0.48 12.09 -18.11
N ILE A 91 0.93 13.31 -18.35
CA ILE A 91 1.94 13.94 -17.47
C ILE A 91 1.34 14.17 -16.06
N ASN A 92 0.05 14.54 -15.95
CA ASN A 92 -0.61 14.65 -14.64
C ASN A 92 -0.62 13.32 -13.88
N ALA A 93 -1.02 12.23 -14.57
CA ALA A 93 -1.00 10.89 -13.99
C ALA A 93 0.42 10.48 -13.56
N ALA A 94 1.45 10.82 -14.33
CA ALA A 94 2.84 10.52 -13.99
C ALA A 94 3.33 11.31 -12.77
N ILE A 95 3.07 12.62 -12.72
CA ILE A 95 3.43 13.50 -11.59
C ILE A 95 2.83 12.99 -10.28
N TRP A 96 1.64 12.39 -10.35
CA TRP A 96 0.99 11.83 -9.17
C TRP A 96 1.47 10.40 -8.86
N ALA A 97 1.49 9.52 -9.85
CA ALA A 97 1.78 8.10 -9.65
C ALA A 97 3.24 7.84 -9.24
N LEU A 98 4.20 8.66 -9.71
CA LEU A 98 5.61 8.46 -9.40
C LEU A 98 5.92 8.72 -7.91
N PRO A 99 5.67 9.90 -7.32
CA PRO A 99 5.97 10.13 -5.90
C PRO A 99 5.20 9.20 -4.98
N VAL A 100 3.91 8.95 -5.25
CA VAL A 100 3.07 8.11 -4.41
C VAL A 100 3.44 6.62 -4.56
N GLY A 101 3.69 6.14 -5.78
CA GLY A 101 4.14 4.78 -6.03
C GLY A 101 5.51 4.48 -5.42
N LEU A 102 6.44 5.45 -5.46
CA LEU A 102 7.73 5.36 -4.78
C LEU A 102 7.56 5.35 -3.25
N ALA A 103 6.64 6.14 -2.70
CA ALA A 103 6.33 6.12 -1.28
C ALA A 103 5.79 4.75 -0.81
N PHE A 104 4.87 4.14 -1.57
CA PHE A 104 4.41 2.77 -1.30
C PHE A 104 5.55 1.75 -1.38
N THR A 105 6.45 1.93 -2.36
CA THR A 105 7.61 1.06 -2.54
C THR A 105 8.57 1.15 -1.37
N ALA A 106 8.98 2.36 -1.00
CA ALA A 106 9.85 2.62 0.14
C ALA A 106 9.25 2.07 1.44
N SER A 107 7.95 2.28 1.64
CA SER A 107 7.22 1.73 2.79
C SER A 107 7.26 0.21 2.82
N ALA A 108 6.97 -0.46 1.70
CA ALA A 108 7.00 -1.92 1.61
C ALA A 108 8.39 -2.51 1.92
N TYR A 109 9.45 -1.86 1.43
CA TYR A 109 10.83 -2.26 1.76
C TYR A 109 11.16 -2.07 3.22
N LEU A 110 10.77 -0.94 3.80
CA LEU A 110 10.99 -0.67 5.21
C LEU A 110 10.23 -1.66 6.08
N PHE A 111 9.01 -2.03 5.74
CA PHE A 111 8.26 -3.08 6.45
C PHE A 111 8.95 -4.45 6.35
N LYS A 112 9.65 -4.72 5.25
CA LYS A 112 10.47 -5.92 5.06
C LYS A 112 11.72 -5.91 5.90
N SER A 113 12.40 -4.77 6.01
CA SER A 113 13.60 -4.60 6.84
C SER A 113 13.26 -4.61 8.34
N LEU A 114 12.21 -3.89 8.73
CA LEU A 114 11.73 -3.73 10.11
C LEU A 114 10.94 -4.94 10.62
N ASN A 115 11.17 -6.14 10.08
CA ASN A 115 10.42 -7.34 10.45
C ASN A 115 10.54 -7.72 11.94
N ARG A 116 11.56 -7.18 12.64
CA ARG A 116 11.78 -7.37 14.08
C ARG A 116 10.88 -6.54 14.98
N ILE A 117 10.33 -5.42 14.51
CA ILE A 117 9.44 -4.57 15.30
C ILE A 117 8.00 -4.97 14.96
N PRO A 118 7.22 -5.51 15.90
CA PRO A 118 5.90 -6.06 15.60
C PRO A 118 4.82 -5.01 15.40
N PHE A 119 5.00 -3.79 15.89
CA PHE A 119 3.95 -2.77 15.93
C PHE A 119 4.45 -1.39 15.51
N GLY A 120 3.58 -0.62 14.85
CA GLY A 120 3.83 0.80 14.54
C GLY A 120 4.45 1.06 13.17
N LYS A 121 4.56 0.04 12.32
CA LYS A 121 5.05 0.22 10.95
C LYS A 121 4.07 1.07 10.13
N PHE A 122 2.77 0.98 10.43
CA PHE A 122 1.75 1.82 9.81
C PHE A 122 2.06 3.33 9.91
N LEU A 123 2.76 3.80 10.96
CA LEU A 123 3.17 5.20 11.08
C LEU A 123 4.23 5.58 10.06
N ILE A 124 5.14 4.66 9.76
CA ILE A 124 6.18 4.84 8.73
C ILE A 124 5.49 4.92 7.36
N MET A 125 4.56 4.01 7.09
CA MET A 125 3.79 4.03 5.85
C MET A 125 2.95 5.31 5.70
N ALA A 126 2.31 5.76 6.78
CA ALA A 126 1.63 7.05 6.82
C ALA A 126 2.57 8.17 6.42
N PHE A 127 3.73 8.26 7.06
CA PHE A 127 4.74 9.31 6.81
C PHE A 127 5.20 9.34 5.35
N PHE A 128 5.61 8.20 4.79
CA PHE A 128 6.06 8.14 3.40
C PHE A 128 4.95 8.52 2.42
N ILE A 129 3.73 8.05 2.62
CA ILE A 129 2.60 8.36 1.72
C ILE A 129 2.20 9.84 1.85
N GLY A 130 2.20 10.40 3.06
CA GLY A 130 2.01 11.84 3.28
C GLY A 130 3.06 12.68 2.55
N LEU A 131 4.34 12.27 2.60
CA LEU A 131 5.40 12.91 1.81
C LEU A 131 5.16 12.77 0.30
N GLY A 132 4.80 11.57 -0.18
CA GLY A 132 4.52 11.34 -1.60
C GLY A 132 3.41 12.25 -2.13
N TYR A 133 2.34 12.44 -1.36
CA TYR A 133 1.25 13.37 -1.70
C TYR A 133 1.70 14.83 -1.71
N SER A 134 2.48 15.24 -0.70
CA SER A 134 3.00 16.62 -0.59
C SER A 134 3.90 16.94 -1.79
N ILE A 135 4.78 16.01 -2.15
CA ILE A 135 5.68 16.14 -3.30
C ILE A 135 4.88 16.23 -4.60
N ALA A 136 3.88 15.37 -4.80
CA ALA A 136 3.03 15.41 -5.98
C ALA A 136 2.35 16.80 -6.15
N VAL A 137 1.84 17.37 -5.06
CA VAL A 137 1.19 18.70 -5.06
C VAL A 137 2.20 19.81 -5.39
N VAL A 138 3.41 19.75 -4.84
CA VAL A 138 4.48 20.69 -5.18
C VAL A 138 4.79 20.64 -6.68
N PHE A 139 4.93 19.44 -7.26
CA PHE A 139 5.16 19.30 -8.70
C PHE A 139 3.98 19.82 -9.54
N PHE A 140 2.74 19.59 -9.11
CA PHE A 140 1.57 20.15 -9.78
C PHE A 140 1.57 21.67 -9.75
N LYS A 141 1.82 22.28 -8.60
CA LYS A 141 1.87 23.73 -8.46
C LYS A 141 3.00 24.37 -9.26
N LEU A 142 4.18 23.75 -9.26
CA LEU A 142 5.30 24.19 -10.09
C LEU A 142 4.95 24.11 -11.59
N ARG A 143 4.30 23.03 -12.03
CA ARG A 143 3.89 22.88 -13.44
C ARG A 143 2.84 23.90 -13.86
N PHE A 144 1.86 24.17 -13.00
CA PHE A 144 0.79 25.13 -13.28
C PHE A 144 1.12 26.56 -12.87
N HIS A 145 2.39 26.85 -12.55
CA HIS A 145 2.87 28.19 -12.16
C HIS A 145 2.01 28.85 -11.07
N SER A 146 1.45 28.04 -10.18
CA SER A 146 0.57 28.47 -9.10
C SER A 146 1.37 28.75 -7.83
N PRO A 147 0.96 29.71 -6.99
CA PRO A 147 1.69 30.05 -5.77
C PRO A 147 1.76 28.85 -4.82
N LEU A 148 2.95 28.58 -4.30
CA LEU A 148 3.22 27.52 -3.33
C LEU A 148 2.71 27.94 -1.94
N GLU A 149 1.42 27.77 -1.72
CA GLU A 149 0.82 28.01 -0.42
C GLU A 149 1.09 26.83 0.54
N PRO A 150 1.78 27.06 1.67
CA PRO A 150 2.15 25.99 2.59
C PRO A 150 0.96 25.23 3.17
N HIS A 151 -0.18 25.92 3.34
CA HIS A 151 -1.39 25.34 3.93
C HIS A 151 -1.99 24.24 3.03
N GLU A 152 -1.95 24.41 1.70
CA GLU A 152 -2.43 23.39 0.77
C GLU A 152 -1.48 22.19 0.72
N ILE A 153 -0.18 22.42 0.68
CA ILE A 153 0.81 21.33 0.71
C ILE A 153 0.62 20.49 1.99
N LEU A 154 0.42 21.17 3.13
CA LEU A 154 0.17 20.50 4.40
C LEU A 154 -1.16 19.75 4.40
N SER A 155 -2.25 20.30 3.83
CA SER A 155 -3.55 19.63 3.82
C SER A 155 -3.54 18.36 2.99
N PHE A 156 -2.90 18.37 1.82
CA PHE A 156 -2.69 17.16 1.01
C PHE A 156 -1.72 16.18 1.66
N GLY A 157 -0.69 16.68 2.35
CA GLY A 157 0.19 15.84 3.16
C GLY A 157 -0.55 15.11 4.28
N LEU A 158 -1.41 15.81 5.01
CA LEU A 158 -2.28 15.24 6.05
C LEU A 158 -3.27 14.23 5.47
N ALA A 159 -3.83 14.48 4.27
CA ALA A 159 -4.65 13.51 3.56
C ALA A 159 -3.85 12.24 3.23
N GLY A 160 -2.63 12.39 2.71
CA GLY A 160 -1.72 11.28 2.45
C GLY A 160 -1.33 10.50 3.72
N LEU A 161 -1.10 11.19 4.84
CA LEU A 161 -0.84 10.55 6.14
C LEU A 161 -2.03 9.69 6.56
N LYS A 162 -3.27 10.20 6.44
CA LYS A 162 -4.48 9.43 6.77
C LYS A 162 -4.60 8.20 5.88
N VAL A 163 -4.48 8.37 4.56
CA VAL A 163 -4.52 7.26 3.59
C VAL A 163 -3.47 6.21 3.91
N GLY A 164 -2.21 6.63 4.10
CA GLY A 164 -1.12 5.71 4.41
C GLY A 164 -1.24 5.05 5.78
N GLY A 165 -1.79 5.75 6.77
CA GLY A 165 -2.04 5.20 8.10
C GLY A 165 -3.12 4.12 8.07
N PHE A 166 -4.28 4.38 7.46
CA PHE A 166 -5.36 3.40 7.39
C PHE A 166 -5.00 2.18 6.54
N ILE A 167 -4.36 2.39 5.39
CA ILE A 167 -3.85 1.28 4.57
C ILE A 167 -2.76 0.52 5.36
N GLY A 168 -1.84 1.24 6.00
CA GLY A 168 -0.74 0.65 6.78
C GLY A 168 -1.22 -0.21 7.93
N ILE A 169 -2.26 0.19 8.66
CA ILE A 169 -2.90 -0.63 9.70
C ILE A 169 -3.42 -1.94 9.09
N GLY A 170 -4.09 -1.85 7.93
CA GLY A 170 -4.55 -3.03 7.21
C GLY A 170 -3.42 -3.98 6.82
N MET A 171 -2.33 -3.43 6.25
CA MET A 171 -1.15 -4.22 5.87
C MET A 171 -0.50 -4.89 7.08
N GLU A 172 -0.39 -4.17 8.20
CA GLU A 172 0.17 -4.67 9.45
C GLU A 172 -0.66 -5.82 10.03
N ILE A 173 -1.99 -5.72 10.00
CA ILE A 173 -2.90 -6.81 10.37
C ILE A 173 -2.66 -8.05 9.50
N VAL A 174 -2.52 -7.88 8.18
CA VAL A 174 -2.27 -9.00 7.26
C VAL A 174 -0.91 -9.64 7.52
N ASP A 175 0.13 -8.85 7.80
CA ASP A 175 1.46 -9.35 8.16
C ASP A 175 1.44 -10.14 9.48
N LEU A 176 0.67 -9.69 10.47
CA LEU A 176 0.46 -10.41 11.74
C LEU A 176 -0.30 -11.74 11.55
N ILE A 177 -1.27 -11.77 10.63
CA ILE A 177 -1.96 -13.02 10.26
C ILE A 177 -0.99 -13.95 9.50
N GLY A 178 -0.20 -13.39 8.58
CA GLY A 178 0.79 -14.10 7.76
C GLY A 178 1.90 -14.77 8.57
N THR A 179 2.38 -14.10 9.63
CA THR A 179 3.37 -14.65 10.57
C THR A 179 2.79 -15.77 11.44
N ARG A 180 1.54 -15.67 11.90
CA ARG A 180 0.85 -16.78 12.60
C ARG A 180 0.66 -18.01 11.71
N MET A 181 0.39 -17.82 10.41
CA MET A 181 0.36 -18.92 9.45
C MET A 181 1.74 -19.57 9.25
N HIS A 182 2.83 -18.86 9.52
CA HIS A 182 4.20 -19.40 9.47
C HIS A 182 4.54 -20.27 10.69
N SER A 183 3.93 -20.01 11.85
CA SER A 183 4.16 -20.74 13.11
C SER A 183 3.35 -22.05 13.23
N LYS A 184 2.32 -22.25 12.40
CA LYS A 184 1.53 -23.49 12.34
C LYS A 184 2.00 -24.45 11.23
N GLY A 185 3.31 -24.47 10.95
CA GLY A 185 3.94 -25.58 10.22
C GLY A 185 4.12 -26.78 11.17
N PRO A 186 4.05 -28.03 10.69
CA PRO A 186 3.95 -29.20 11.55
C PRO A 186 5.27 -29.45 12.30
N GLU A 187 5.38 -28.97 13.54
CA GLU A 187 6.20 -29.63 14.56
C GLU A 187 5.40 -30.82 15.09
N PHE A 188 5.23 -31.85 14.27
CA PHE A 188 4.79 -33.15 14.73
C PHE A 188 5.57 -34.24 14.01
N VAL A 189 6.28 -35.02 14.83
CA VAL A 189 6.87 -36.34 14.57
C VAL A 189 8.21 -36.38 13.81
N VAL A 190 9.31 -36.07 14.50
CA VAL A 190 10.53 -36.94 14.53
C VAL A 190 11.26 -36.74 15.86
N ASN A 191 10.68 -37.17 16.97
CA ASN A 191 11.42 -37.36 18.24
C ASN A 191 10.80 -38.48 19.07
N SER A 192 10.40 -39.55 18.38
CA SER A 192 9.91 -40.79 19.01
C SER A 192 10.43 -42.00 18.25
N VAL A 193 11.75 -42.12 18.14
CA VAL A 193 12.39 -43.44 18.11
C VAL A 193 13.53 -43.37 19.12
N ALA A 194 13.15 -43.43 20.39
CA ALA A 194 14.01 -44.06 21.38
C ALA A 194 14.12 -45.54 20.97
N ALA A 195 15.32 -45.96 20.58
CA ALA A 195 15.71 -47.37 20.66
C ALA A 195 16.82 -47.46 21.72
N PRO A 196 16.53 -48.01 22.91
CA PRO A 196 17.52 -48.27 23.93
C PRO A 196 18.11 -49.66 23.69
N TRP A 197 19.32 -49.72 23.15
CA TRP A 197 20.17 -50.91 23.24
C TRP A 197 21.57 -50.37 23.56
N GLY A 198 22.15 -50.56 24.74
CA GLY A 198 22.14 -51.79 25.53
C GLY A 198 23.42 -52.55 25.21
N LYS A 199 24.38 -52.44 26.14
CA LYS A 199 25.76 -52.97 26.17
C LYS A 199 25.98 -54.36 25.56
N GLY A 200 27.20 -54.56 25.07
CA GLY A 200 27.85 -55.85 24.78
C GLY A 200 29.24 -55.62 24.24
#